data_AF-A0A8A1UUU2-F1
#
_entry.id   AF-A0A8A1UUU2-F1
#
_cell.length_a   1.000
_cell.length_b   1.000
_cell.length_c   1.000
_cell.angle_alpha   90.00
_cell.angle_beta   90.00
_cell.angle_gamma   90.00
#
_symmetry.space_group_name_H-M   'P 1'
#
loop_
_entity.id
_entity.type
_entity.pdbx_description
1 polymer ?
#
loop_
_entity_poly.entity_id
_entity_poly.type
_entity_poly.pdbx_seq_one_letter_code
_entity_poly.pdbx_strand_id
1 'polypeptide(L)'
;MTELDTPPMTDEHDPAGQEPGQAVREAPERPEPPAGPPGGASAAPRPSRRRRWLTALVIFLLIAVPAGYIVISAEQSRDSGQSKEEEAAATGLYNDFPSKVQQRIYNVPVPAGSTPVYYYESNAWHRSSLYVQFRTNEWGLDHYLKWAGTSRAALKDGEITITGAQAAKVGWDLAGGGQWAGTSIKAEGPGPSQRIAVNFDDPDHPVVYVVSTVAFKR
;
A
#
# COMPACT_ATOMS: atom_id res chain seq x y z
N MET A 1 3.87 -43.94 -31.17
CA MET A 1 3.86 -42.46 -31.05
C MET A 1 4.76 -42.15 -29.88
N THR A 2 5.87 -41.48 -30.20
CA THR A 2 7.17 -41.64 -29.57
C THR A 2 7.33 -40.78 -28.33
N GLU A 3 7.91 -41.39 -27.30
CA GLU A 3 8.34 -40.82 -26.02
C GLU A 3 9.42 -39.75 -26.27
N LEU A 4 9.21 -38.54 -25.79
CA LEU A 4 10.12 -37.39 -25.95
C LEU A 4 11.12 -37.36 -24.80
N ASP A 5 12.33 -37.81 -25.13
CA ASP A 5 13.61 -37.12 -24.98
C ASP A 5 13.82 -36.23 -23.73
N THR A 6 14.66 -36.70 -22.81
CA THR A 6 15.25 -35.95 -21.70
C THR A 6 16.73 -35.71 -22.00
N PRO A 7 17.21 -34.45 -22.06
CA PRO A 7 18.64 -34.17 -22.04
C PRO A 7 19.16 -33.91 -20.61
N PRO A 8 20.39 -34.36 -20.28
CA PRO A 8 21.02 -34.20 -18.97
C PRO A 8 21.71 -32.84 -18.83
N MET A 9 21.59 -32.20 -17.67
CA MET A 9 22.45 -31.10 -17.25
C MET A 9 23.29 -31.57 -16.07
N THR A 10 24.58 -31.71 -16.36
CA THR A 10 25.69 -31.86 -15.43
C THR A 10 26.11 -30.48 -14.94
N ASP A 11 26.29 -30.33 -13.63
CA ASP A 11 27.31 -29.49 -12.96
C ASP A 11 27.10 -29.72 -11.46
N GLU A 12 27.83 -30.65 -10.85
CA GLU A 12 29.20 -30.45 -10.33
C GLU A 12 29.22 -29.40 -9.22
N HIS A 13 28.93 -29.86 -8.00
CA HIS A 13 29.27 -29.15 -6.78
C HIS A 13 29.75 -30.17 -5.74
N ASP A 14 31.06 -30.21 -5.54
CA ASP A 14 31.72 -30.84 -4.40
C ASP A 14 33.11 -30.19 -4.26
N PRO A 15 33.81 -30.34 -3.13
CA PRO A 15 33.48 -29.90 -1.79
C PRO A 15 34.46 -28.84 -1.27
N ALA A 16 34.11 -28.24 -0.13
CA ALA A 16 35.06 -27.60 0.76
C ALA A 16 36.18 -28.59 1.17
N GLY A 17 37.44 -28.16 1.04
CA GLY A 17 38.58 -28.93 1.53
C GLY A 17 39.92 -28.22 1.38
N GLN A 18 40.64 -28.16 2.50
CA GLN A 18 42.11 -28.11 2.65
C GLN A 18 42.88 -26.78 2.45
N GLU A 19 43.35 -26.23 3.58
CA GLU A 19 44.68 -25.59 3.66
C GLU A 19 45.79 -26.60 3.33
N PRO A 20 46.96 -26.13 2.89
CA PRO A 20 48.18 -26.62 3.52
C PRO A 20 49.21 -25.53 3.84
N GLY A 21 49.95 -25.81 4.91
CA GLY A 21 50.97 -24.95 5.48
C GLY A 21 52.24 -24.74 4.65
N GLN A 22 52.96 -23.70 5.07
CA GLN A 22 54.41 -23.59 5.24
C GLN A 22 55.37 -23.90 4.07
N ALA A 23 56.20 -22.90 3.72
CA ALA A 23 57.64 -23.11 3.58
C ALA A 23 58.44 -21.81 3.78
N VAL A 24 59.45 -21.95 4.64
CA VAL A 24 60.45 -21.00 5.16
C VAL A 24 61.52 -20.64 4.12
N ARG A 25 62.05 -19.41 4.14
CA ARG A 25 63.46 -19.08 3.83
C ARG A 25 64.00 -17.86 4.61
N GLU A 26 64.94 -18.13 5.53
CA GLU A 26 66.05 -17.29 6.06
C GLU A 26 66.89 -16.63 4.92
N ALA A 27 67.69 -15.55 5.01
CA ALA A 27 68.42 -14.75 6.03
C ALA A 27 68.89 -13.41 5.32
N PRO A 28 69.74 -12.47 5.85
CA PRO A 28 70.43 -12.36 7.15
C PRO A 28 70.35 -10.97 7.86
N GLU A 29 70.99 -10.90 9.04
CA GLU A 29 71.15 -9.80 10.00
C GLU A 29 71.74 -8.46 9.51
N ARG A 30 71.28 -7.35 10.12
CA ARG A 30 72.03 -6.28 10.88
C ARG A 30 71.40 -4.88 10.72
N PRO A 31 71.67 -3.90 11.62
CA PRO A 31 72.03 -3.96 13.05
C PRO A 31 71.07 -3.14 13.93
N GLU A 32 71.12 -3.37 15.25
CA GLU A 32 70.39 -2.57 16.25
C GLU A 32 70.89 -1.10 16.32
N PRO A 33 69.98 -0.11 16.38
CA PRO A 33 70.32 1.24 16.80
C PRO A 33 70.28 1.39 18.34
N PRO A 34 71.08 2.30 18.91
CA PRO A 34 71.42 2.31 20.33
C PRO A 34 70.26 2.71 21.24
N ALA A 35 70.31 2.22 22.47
CA ALA A 35 69.47 2.61 23.59
C ALA A 35 69.42 4.15 23.76
N GLY A 36 68.23 4.73 23.56
CA GLY A 36 67.90 6.11 23.94
C GLY A 36 67.39 6.18 25.39
N PRO A 37 67.57 7.32 26.08
CA PRO A 37 67.37 7.45 27.53
C PRO A 37 65.89 7.43 27.96
N PRO A 38 65.58 7.18 29.25
CA PRO A 38 64.22 6.99 29.72
C PRO A 38 63.50 8.33 29.93
N GLY A 39 62.21 8.37 29.61
CA GLY A 39 61.28 9.35 30.15
C GLY A 39 60.66 10.30 29.13
N GLY A 40 59.35 10.14 28.92
CA GLY A 40 58.54 11.13 28.19
C GLY A 40 57.08 10.67 28.09
N ALA A 41 56.23 11.29 28.90
CA ALA A 41 54.84 10.94 29.09
C ALA A 41 53.99 10.86 27.80
N SER A 42 53.00 9.97 27.85
CA SER A 42 51.86 9.88 26.94
C SER A 42 51.22 11.25 26.67
N ALA A 43 51.14 11.66 25.41
CA ALA A 43 50.29 12.75 24.98
C ALA A 43 49.59 12.34 23.69
N ALA A 44 48.38 11.80 23.82
CA ALA A 44 47.47 11.64 22.68
C ALA A 44 47.34 12.99 21.94
N PRO A 45 47.39 13.02 20.59
CA PRO A 45 47.30 14.27 19.85
C PRO A 45 45.97 14.96 20.14
N ARG A 46 46.01 16.11 20.80
CA ARG A 46 44.81 16.93 21.04
C ARG A 46 44.27 17.39 19.68
N PRO A 47 42.99 17.12 19.33
CA PRO A 47 42.46 17.50 18.03
C PRO A 47 42.44 19.03 17.91
N SER A 48 43.24 19.53 16.96
CA SER A 48 43.34 20.96 16.65
C SER A 48 41.96 21.52 16.29
N ARG A 49 41.71 22.81 16.59
CA ARG A 49 40.43 23.50 16.30
C ARG A 49 40.02 23.28 14.85
N ARG A 50 40.99 23.31 13.93
CA ARG A 50 40.81 23.09 12.48
C ARG A 50 40.26 21.71 12.15
N ARG A 51 40.70 20.66 12.86
CA ARG A 51 40.18 19.29 12.71
C ARG A 51 38.75 19.16 13.25
N ARG A 52 38.40 19.89 14.31
CA ARG A 52 37.04 19.93 14.87
C ARG A 52 36.04 20.60 13.90
N TRP A 53 36.43 21.71 13.26
CA TRP A 53 35.61 22.34 12.23
C TRP A 53 35.43 21.44 11.00
N LEU A 54 36.49 20.74 10.57
CA LEU A 54 36.40 19.78 9.47
C LEU A 54 35.47 18.61 9.82
N THR A 55 35.57 18.05 11.03
CA THR A 55 34.67 17.00 11.51
C THR A 55 33.23 17.48 11.60
N ALA A 56 32.99 18.71 12.09
CA ALA A 56 31.65 19.30 12.14
C ALA A 56 31.07 19.49 10.74
N LEU A 57 31.87 19.95 9.77
CA LEU A 57 31.46 20.08 8.37
C LEU A 57 31.10 18.72 7.75
N VAL A 58 31.92 17.69 8.00
CA VAL A 58 31.67 16.33 7.49
C VAL A 58 30.41 15.72 8.12
N ILE A 59 30.21 15.88 9.43
CA ILE A 59 28.99 15.43 10.11
C ILE A 59 27.77 16.16 9.55
N PHE A 60 27.86 17.48 9.36
CA PHE A 60 26.78 18.26 8.74
C PHE A 60 26.47 17.74 7.33
N LEU A 61 27.49 17.48 6.51
CA LEU A 61 27.31 16.96 5.15
C LEU A 61 26.68 15.55 5.15
N LEU A 62 27.10 14.69 6.08
CA LEU A 62 26.56 13.33 6.24
C LEU A 62 25.11 13.31 6.74
N ILE A 63 24.63 14.35 7.41
CA ILE A 63 23.22 14.48 7.82
C ILE A 63 22.40 15.20 6.74
N ALA A 64 22.95 16.28 6.17
CA ALA A 64 22.25 17.12 5.20
C ALA A 64 22.03 16.42 3.85
N VAL A 65 22.96 15.58 3.39
CA VAL A 65 22.82 14.89 2.10
C VAL A 65 21.72 13.81 2.15
N PRO A 66 21.67 12.89 3.14
CA PRO A 66 20.54 11.97 3.28
C PRO A 66 19.22 12.68 3.56
N ALA A 67 19.21 13.73 4.40
CA ALA A 67 18.00 14.52 4.67
C ALA A 67 17.50 15.25 3.40
N GLY A 68 18.41 15.76 2.58
CA GLY A 68 18.08 16.39 1.29
C GLY A 68 17.58 15.37 0.25
N TYR A 69 18.15 14.17 0.24
CA TYR A 69 17.71 13.10 -0.67
C TYR A 69 16.30 12.58 -0.33
N ILE A 70 15.94 12.54 0.96
CA ILE A 70 14.59 12.17 1.42
C ILE A 70 13.52 13.14 0.87
N VAL A 71 13.87 14.40 0.59
CA VAL A 71 12.90 15.41 0.11
C VAL A 71 12.60 15.24 -1.40
N ILE A 72 13.52 14.71 -2.20
CA ILE A 72 13.40 14.74 -3.67
C ILE A 72 12.80 13.43 -4.25
N SER A 73 12.82 12.31 -3.50
CA SER A 73 12.28 11.03 -4.01
C SER A 73 10.75 10.97 -4.06
N ALA A 74 10.04 12.01 -3.61
CA ALA A 74 8.59 12.06 -3.66
C ALA A 74 8.04 12.70 -4.95
N GLU A 75 8.79 13.54 -5.67
CA GLU A 75 8.18 14.45 -6.66
C GLU A 75 8.04 13.89 -8.09
N GLN A 76 8.64 12.75 -8.45
CA GLN A 76 8.45 12.17 -9.80
C GLN A 76 7.32 11.13 -9.92
N SER A 77 6.69 10.71 -8.81
CA SER A 77 5.49 9.87 -8.84
C SER A 77 4.21 10.64 -8.45
N ARG A 78 4.29 11.97 -8.29
CA ARG A 78 3.23 12.82 -7.71
C ARG A 78 2.35 13.53 -8.73
N ASP A 79 2.81 13.87 -9.93
CA ASP A 79 2.01 14.69 -10.85
C ASP A 79 0.77 13.98 -11.44
N SER A 80 0.76 12.65 -11.52
CA SER A 80 -0.42 11.89 -11.97
C SER A 80 -1.37 11.50 -10.82
N GLY A 81 -0.92 11.63 -9.57
CA GLY A 81 -1.71 11.38 -8.36
C GLY A 81 -2.29 12.65 -7.76
N GLN A 82 -1.61 13.79 -7.89
CA GLN A 82 -1.96 15.03 -7.20
C GLN A 82 -3.34 15.58 -7.59
N SER A 83 -3.73 15.54 -8.86
CA SER A 83 -5.09 15.95 -9.27
C SER A 83 -6.19 15.03 -8.73
N LYS A 84 -5.92 13.73 -8.65
CA LYS A 84 -6.84 12.72 -8.10
C LYS A 84 -6.90 12.77 -6.57
N GLU A 85 -5.79 13.06 -5.93
CA GLU A 85 -5.65 13.24 -4.48
C GLU A 85 -6.25 14.56 -4.02
N GLU A 86 -6.14 15.63 -4.81
CA GLU A 86 -6.75 16.94 -4.53
C GLU A 86 -8.29 16.90 -4.64
N GLU A 87 -8.85 16.21 -5.64
CA GLU A 87 -10.32 15.99 -5.75
C GLU A 87 -10.84 15.05 -4.64
N ALA A 88 -10.07 14.01 -4.30
CA ALA A 88 -10.38 13.10 -3.19
C ALA A 88 -10.21 13.76 -1.82
N ALA A 89 -9.34 14.76 -1.66
CA ALA A 89 -9.19 15.48 -0.40
C ALA A 89 -10.41 16.35 -0.07
N ALA A 90 -11.16 16.81 -1.07
CA ALA A 90 -12.35 17.65 -0.88
C ALA A 90 -13.62 16.84 -0.55
N THR A 91 -13.76 15.64 -1.12
CA THR A 91 -14.97 14.80 -0.97
C THR A 91 -14.73 13.53 -0.16
N GLY A 92 -13.46 13.14 0.05
CA GLY A 92 -13.10 11.82 0.58
C GLY A 92 -13.18 10.69 -0.45
N LEU A 93 -13.45 10.97 -1.73
CA LEU A 93 -13.65 9.96 -2.79
C LEU A 93 -12.91 10.31 -4.09
N TYR A 94 -12.34 9.30 -4.74
CA TYR A 94 -11.78 9.39 -6.09
C TYR A 94 -12.87 9.26 -7.14
N ASN A 95 -12.92 10.19 -8.09
CA ASN A 95 -13.83 10.17 -9.25
C ASN A 95 -13.28 9.28 -10.37
N ASP A 96 -13.32 7.96 -10.14
CA ASP A 96 -12.88 6.94 -11.08
C ASP A 96 -13.51 5.59 -10.70
N PHE A 97 -13.29 4.56 -11.52
CA PHE A 97 -13.65 3.21 -11.14
C PHE A 97 -12.63 2.65 -10.13
N PRO A 98 -13.07 1.90 -9.09
CA PRO A 98 -12.17 1.04 -8.36
C PRO A 98 -11.49 0.07 -9.34
N SER A 99 -10.22 -0.24 -9.12
CA SER A 99 -9.50 -1.23 -9.93
C SER A 99 -10.23 -2.57 -9.93
N LYS A 100 -10.06 -3.38 -10.99
CA LYS A 100 -10.68 -4.72 -11.07
C LYS A 100 -10.29 -5.63 -9.91
N VAL A 101 -9.09 -5.46 -9.37
CA VAL A 101 -8.63 -6.17 -8.17
C VAL A 101 -9.43 -5.74 -6.94
N GLN A 102 -9.59 -4.43 -6.69
CA GLN A 102 -10.44 -3.93 -5.60
C GLN A 102 -11.88 -4.42 -5.74
N GLN A 103 -12.49 -4.29 -6.92
CA GLN A 103 -13.85 -4.77 -7.16
C GLN A 103 -14.01 -6.25 -6.81
N ARG A 104 -13.00 -7.07 -7.10
CA ARG A 104 -13.02 -8.51 -6.80
C ARG A 104 -12.80 -8.83 -5.33
N ILE A 105 -11.87 -8.15 -4.65
CA ILE A 105 -11.60 -8.34 -3.21
C ILE A 105 -12.82 -7.93 -2.37
N TYR A 106 -13.41 -6.79 -2.71
CA TYR A 106 -14.52 -6.21 -1.95
C TYR A 106 -15.89 -6.64 -2.46
N ASN A 107 -15.96 -7.47 -3.48
CA ASN A 107 -17.23 -7.91 -4.04
C ASN A 107 -18.10 -6.72 -4.55
N VAL A 108 -17.50 -5.70 -5.18
CA VAL A 108 -18.21 -4.52 -5.70
C VAL A 108 -17.90 -4.28 -7.19
N PRO A 109 -18.43 -5.09 -8.13
CA PRO A 109 -18.29 -4.83 -9.54
C PRO A 109 -19.22 -3.69 -9.92
N VAL A 110 -18.63 -2.55 -10.24
CA VAL A 110 -19.40 -1.42 -10.75
C VAL A 110 -19.87 -1.77 -12.17
N PRO A 111 -21.18 -1.74 -12.47
CA PRO A 111 -21.70 -2.07 -13.79
C PRO A 111 -21.10 -1.18 -14.88
N ALA A 112 -20.86 -1.74 -16.05
CA ALA A 112 -20.44 -0.97 -17.22
C ALA A 112 -21.49 0.10 -17.56
N GLY A 113 -21.03 1.29 -17.94
CA GLY A 113 -21.92 2.43 -18.23
C GLY A 113 -22.40 3.21 -17.00
N SER A 114 -21.99 2.81 -15.78
CA SER A 114 -22.27 3.62 -14.59
C SER A 114 -21.45 4.91 -14.62
N THR A 115 -22.10 6.05 -14.43
CA THR A 115 -21.45 7.35 -14.41
C THR A 115 -22.33 8.40 -13.70
N PRO A 116 -21.76 9.24 -12.80
CA PRO A 116 -20.37 9.17 -12.31
C PRO A 116 -20.14 7.98 -11.37
N VAL A 117 -18.86 7.66 -11.13
CA VAL A 117 -18.41 6.64 -10.16
C VAL A 117 -17.40 7.27 -9.23
N TYR A 118 -17.60 7.04 -7.93
CA TYR A 118 -16.74 7.52 -6.87
C TYR A 118 -16.35 6.36 -5.96
N TYR A 119 -15.11 6.33 -5.48
CA TYR A 119 -14.69 5.32 -4.53
C TYR A 119 -13.61 5.78 -3.56
N TYR A 120 -13.53 5.09 -2.43
CA TYR A 120 -12.47 5.26 -1.45
C TYR A 120 -12.20 3.94 -0.74
N GLU A 121 -10.92 3.63 -0.57
CA GLU A 121 -10.49 2.46 0.17
C GLU A 121 -9.86 2.88 1.50
N SER A 122 -10.30 2.24 2.58
CA SER A 122 -9.76 2.42 3.92
C SER A 122 -9.18 1.10 4.40
N ASN A 123 -7.87 1.07 4.62
CA ASN A 123 -7.17 -0.13 5.06
C ASN A 123 -6.68 0.01 6.50
N ALA A 124 -7.04 -0.96 7.33
CA ALA A 124 -6.51 -1.14 8.67
C ALA A 124 -6.05 -2.59 8.83
N TRP A 125 -5.06 -2.80 9.70
CA TRP A 125 -4.44 -4.09 10.03
C TRP A 125 -5.41 -5.28 10.23
N HIS A 126 -6.65 -5.05 10.65
CA HIS A 126 -7.66 -6.10 10.88
C HIS A 126 -8.94 -5.93 10.09
N ARG A 127 -9.05 -4.85 9.32
CA ARG A 127 -10.28 -4.52 8.60
C ARG A 127 -9.96 -3.65 7.40
N SER A 128 -10.42 -4.09 6.25
CA SER A 128 -10.38 -3.35 5.00
C SER A 128 -11.79 -2.95 4.64
N SER A 129 -11.99 -1.74 4.12
CA SER A 129 -13.31 -1.31 3.64
C SER A 129 -13.20 -0.52 2.35
N LEU A 130 -14.07 -0.85 1.39
CA LEU A 130 -14.25 -0.11 0.16
C LEU A 130 -15.61 0.58 0.19
N TYR A 131 -15.57 1.88 -0.04
CA TYR A 131 -16.72 2.76 -0.19
C TYR A 131 -16.85 3.04 -1.69
N VAL A 132 -18.03 2.78 -2.25
CA VAL A 132 -18.29 3.03 -3.67
C VAL A 132 -19.65 3.70 -3.81
N GLN A 133 -19.70 4.74 -4.63
CA GLN A 133 -20.91 5.38 -5.07
C GLN A 133 -20.94 5.37 -6.59
N PHE A 134 -22.05 4.98 -7.20
CA PHE A 134 -22.19 5.06 -8.64
C PHE A 134 -23.64 5.29 -9.04
N ARG A 135 -23.83 6.10 -10.08
CA ARG A 135 -25.12 6.23 -10.75
C ARG A 135 -25.21 5.22 -11.88
N THR A 136 -26.33 4.52 -11.98
CA THR A 136 -26.54 3.47 -13.00
C THR A 136 -27.98 3.51 -13.51
N ASN A 137 -28.34 2.62 -14.42
CA ASN A 137 -29.72 2.45 -14.89
C ASN A 137 -30.36 1.18 -14.29
N GLU A 138 -31.60 0.91 -14.69
CA GLU A 138 -32.35 -0.25 -14.23
C GLU A 138 -31.55 -1.58 -14.37
N TRP A 139 -31.03 -1.83 -15.57
CA TRP A 139 -30.26 -3.03 -15.86
C TRP A 139 -28.97 -3.13 -15.03
N GLY A 140 -28.25 -2.01 -14.86
CA GLY A 140 -27.01 -1.98 -14.10
C GLY A 140 -27.23 -2.22 -12.61
N LEU A 141 -28.31 -1.67 -12.04
CA LEU A 141 -28.69 -1.93 -10.65
C LEU A 141 -28.96 -3.42 -10.43
N ASP A 142 -29.75 -4.05 -11.31
CA ASP A 142 -30.07 -5.48 -11.20
C ASP A 142 -28.84 -6.37 -11.34
N HIS A 143 -27.95 -6.00 -12.28
CA HIS A 143 -26.70 -6.71 -12.47
C HIS A 143 -25.79 -6.63 -11.25
N TYR A 144 -25.65 -5.44 -10.66
CA TYR A 144 -24.88 -5.23 -9.44
C TYR A 144 -25.45 -6.04 -8.27
N LEU A 145 -26.76 -5.91 -8.00
CA LEU A 145 -27.41 -6.60 -6.89
C LEU A 145 -27.31 -8.12 -7.04
N LYS A 146 -27.56 -8.65 -8.24
CA LYS A 146 -27.41 -10.08 -8.52
C LYS A 146 -26.00 -10.56 -8.23
N TRP A 147 -25.00 -9.82 -8.65
CA TRP A 147 -23.61 -10.19 -8.42
C TRP A 147 -23.23 -10.10 -6.93
N ALA A 148 -23.77 -9.11 -6.21
CA ALA A 148 -23.64 -9.01 -4.76
C ALA A 148 -24.34 -10.18 -4.01
N GLY A 149 -25.11 -11.02 -4.71
CA GLY A 149 -25.83 -12.17 -4.13
C GLY A 149 -27.23 -11.81 -3.63
N THR A 150 -27.81 -10.72 -4.12
CA THR A 150 -29.13 -10.22 -3.71
C THR A 150 -29.97 -9.80 -4.92
N SER A 151 -31.10 -9.14 -4.69
CA SER A 151 -31.95 -8.57 -5.75
C SER A 151 -32.72 -7.36 -5.23
N ARG A 152 -33.44 -6.65 -6.11
CA ARG A 152 -34.32 -5.54 -5.69
C ARG A 152 -35.36 -5.95 -4.66
N ALA A 153 -35.85 -7.17 -4.72
CA ALA A 153 -36.85 -7.67 -3.76
C ALA A 153 -36.32 -7.73 -2.32
N ALA A 154 -35.00 -7.70 -2.12
CA ALA A 154 -34.37 -7.65 -0.81
C ALA A 154 -34.02 -6.22 -0.34
N LEU A 155 -34.21 -5.21 -1.21
CA LEU A 155 -34.14 -3.82 -0.81
C LEU A 155 -35.41 -3.47 -0.04
N LYS A 156 -35.24 -2.84 1.11
CA LYS A 156 -36.34 -2.39 1.95
C LYS A 156 -36.52 -0.89 1.81
N ASP A 157 -37.73 -0.49 1.44
CA ASP A 157 -38.09 0.90 1.25
C ASP A 157 -37.93 1.70 2.54
N GLY A 158 -37.38 2.90 2.42
CA GLY A 158 -37.05 3.79 3.53
C GLY A 158 -35.83 3.38 4.36
N GLU A 159 -35.16 2.26 4.04
CA GLU A 159 -34.00 1.80 4.80
C GLU A 159 -32.69 2.32 4.22
N ILE A 160 -31.88 2.96 5.06
CA ILE A 160 -30.49 3.31 4.76
C ILE A 160 -29.60 2.46 5.67
N THR A 161 -28.96 1.44 5.10
CA THR A 161 -28.17 0.48 5.89
C THR A 161 -26.78 0.99 6.25
N ILE A 162 -26.28 1.98 5.52
CA ILE A 162 -24.99 2.63 5.74
C ILE A 162 -25.11 3.54 6.96
N THR A 163 -24.24 3.33 7.94
CA THR A 163 -24.28 4.12 9.19
C THR A 163 -23.79 5.55 8.96
N GLY A 164 -24.26 6.50 9.78
CA GLY A 164 -23.81 7.88 9.72
C GLY A 164 -22.29 8.04 9.86
N ALA A 165 -21.63 7.19 10.68
CA ALA A 165 -20.17 7.20 10.81
C ALA A 165 -19.45 6.72 9.54
N GLN A 166 -20.02 5.77 8.80
CA GLN A 166 -19.49 5.34 7.51
C GLN A 166 -19.69 6.40 6.44
N ALA A 167 -20.88 7.01 6.38
CA ALA A 167 -21.19 8.09 5.45
C ALA A 167 -20.28 9.31 5.67
N ALA A 168 -20.15 9.76 6.92
CA ALA A 168 -19.29 10.89 7.28
C ALA A 168 -17.81 10.67 6.94
N LYS A 169 -17.35 9.41 6.90
CA LYS A 169 -15.96 9.09 6.54
C LYS A 169 -15.61 9.50 5.11
N VAL A 170 -16.59 9.46 4.21
CA VAL A 170 -16.43 9.75 2.77
C VAL A 170 -17.33 10.90 2.32
N GLY A 171 -17.72 11.75 3.27
CA GLY A 171 -18.50 12.96 2.99
C GLY A 171 -19.91 12.73 2.43
N TRP A 172 -20.48 11.52 2.55
CA TRP A 172 -21.85 11.27 2.10
C TRP A 172 -22.86 11.91 3.04
N ASP A 173 -23.79 12.67 2.47
CA ASP A 173 -24.99 13.10 3.16
C ASP A 173 -26.15 12.17 2.80
N LEU A 174 -26.39 11.21 3.69
CA LEU A 174 -27.51 10.26 3.59
C LEU A 174 -28.68 10.65 4.49
N ALA A 175 -28.59 11.79 5.21
CA ALA A 175 -29.60 12.23 6.16
C ALA A 175 -30.72 13.07 5.52
N GLY A 176 -30.56 13.45 4.25
CA GLY A 176 -31.56 14.18 3.47
C GLY A 176 -32.82 13.37 3.16
N GLY A 177 -33.92 14.08 2.91
CA GLY A 177 -35.12 13.48 2.32
C GLY A 177 -34.80 12.87 0.96
N GLY A 178 -35.42 11.73 0.63
CA GLY A 178 -35.22 11.05 -0.65
C GLY A 178 -35.88 9.67 -0.66
N GLN A 179 -36.03 9.10 -1.85
CA GLN A 179 -36.58 7.76 -2.05
C GLN A 179 -35.47 6.72 -1.85
N TRP A 180 -35.23 6.35 -0.59
CA TRP A 180 -34.20 5.39 -0.23
C TRP A 180 -34.73 3.97 -0.18
N ALA A 181 -33.90 3.01 -0.58
CA ALA A 181 -34.08 1.61 -0.21
C ALA A 181 -32.72 0.96 0.08
N GLY A 182 -32.69 -0.03 0.97
CA GLY A 182 -31.42 -0.57 1.44
C GLY A 182 -31.45 -2.05 1.79
N THR A 183 -30.29 -2.66 1.77
CA THR A 183 -30.09 -4.04 2.23
C THR A 183 -28.69 -4.25 2.78
N SER A 184 -28.54 -5.27 3.63
CA SER A 184 -27.25 -5.65 4.23
C SER A 184 -26.99 -7.12 3.99
N ILE A 185 -25.82 -7.42 3.45
CA ILE A 185 -25.36 -8.77 3.16
C ILE A 185 -24.27 -9.10 4.16
N LYS A 186 -24.48 -10.14 4.97
CA LYS A 186 -23.43 -10.63 5.88
C LYS A 186 -22.49 -11.54 5.11
N ALA A 187 -21.20 -11.43 5.40
CA ALA A 187 -20.20 -12.33 4.85
C ALA A 187 -20.49 -13.79 5.23
N GLU A 188 -20.54 -14.67 4.23
CA GLU A 188 -20.39 -16.10 4.42
C GLU A 188 -18.91 -16.47 4.24
N GLY A 189 -18.30 -17.08 5.27
CA GLY A 189 -16.89 -17.47 5.20
C GLY A 189 -15.91 -16.28 5.14
N PRO A 190 -14.87 -16.31 4.28
CA PRO A 190 -13.85 -15.25 4.19
C PRO A 190 -14.27 -14.05 3.32
N GLY A 191 -15.50 -14.02 2.80
CA GLY A 191 -15.98 -12.94 1.94
C GLY A 191 -16.22 -11.62 2.69
N PRO A 192 -16.43 -10.50 1.96
CA PRO A 192 -16.80 -9.23 2.57
C PRO A 192 -18.27 -9.21 3.01
N SER A 193 -18.56 -8.44 4.07
CA SER A 193 -19.93 -8.01 4.38
C SER A 193 -20.23 -6.70 3.66
N GLN A 194 -21.45 -6.53 3.18
CA GLN A 194 -21.85 -5.34 2.43
C GLN A 194 -23.06 -4.65 3.02
N ARG A 195 -23.04 -3.33 2.98
CA ARG A 195 -24.20 -2.46 3.21
C ARG A 195 -24.45 -1.71 1.93
N ILE A 196 -25.67 -1.80 1.44
CA ILE A 196 -26.10 -1.19 0.19
C ILE A 196 -27.26 -0.26 0.52
N ALA A 197 -27.16 0.98 0.06
CA ALA A 197 -28.26 1.94 0.03
C ALA A 197 -28.42 2.44 -1.41
N VAL A 198 -29.65 2.59 -1.86
CA VAL A 198 -29.99 3.04 -3.20
C VAL A 198 -30.92 4.23 -3.07
N ASN A 199 -30.59 5.32 -3.75
CA ASN A 199 -31.47 6.48 -3.91
C ASN A 199 -32.16 6.40 -5.27
N PHE A 200 -33.50 6.49 -5.25
CA PHE A 200 -34.40 6.44 -6.39
C PHE A 200 -35.07 7.78 -6.70
N ASP A 201 -34.54 8.91 -6.22
CA ASP A 201 -35.08 10.25 -6.54
C ASP A 201 -35.13 10.49 -8.06
N ASP A 202 -34.21 9.86 -8.80
CA ASP A 202 -34.30 9.63 -10.23
C ASP A 202 -34.43 8.11 -10.49
N PRO A 203 -35.64 7.59 -10.77
CA PRO A 203 -35.87 6.15 -10.90
C PRO A 203 -35.22 5.54 -12.14
N ASP A 204 -34.97 6.33 -13.19
CA ASP A 204 -34.26 5.88 -14.40
C ASP A 204 -32.74 5.82 -14.17
N HIS A 205 -32.24 6.63 -13.23
CA HIS A 205 -30.83 6.74 -12.89
C HIS A 205 -30.52 6.62 -11.39
N PRO A 206 -30.85 5.47 -10.75
CA PRO A 206 -30.62 5.29 -9.33
C PRO A 206 -29.14 5.45 -8.96
N VAL A 207 -28.92 6.04 -7.79
CA VAL A 207 -27.58 6.21 -7.21
C VAL A 207 -27.38 5.15 -6.14
N VAL A 208 -26.39 4.28 -6.35
CA VAL A 208 -26.05 3.17 -5.45
C VAL A 208 -24.87 3.57 -4.59
N TYR A 209 -25.01 3.36 -3.28
CA TYR A 209 -23.98 3.54 -2.27
C TYR A 209 -23.67 2.18 -1.64
N VAL A 210 -22.39 1.85 -1.57
CA VAL A 210 -21.91 0.56 -1.10
C VAL A 210 -20.80 0.75 -0.10
N VAL A 211 -20.92 0.12 1.06
CA VAL A 211 -19.79 -0.10 1.96
C VAL A 211 -19.54 -1.60 2.05
N SER A 212 -18.44 -2.04 1.47
CA SER A 212 -17.97 -3.41 1.57
C SER A 212 -16.83 -3.52 2.57
N THR A 213 -16.91 -4.49 3.48
CA THR A 213 -15.96 -4.65 4.58
C THR A 213 -15.44 -6.08 4.64
N VAL A 214 -14.13 -6.24 4.54
CA VAL A 214 -13.43 -7.51 4.79
C VAL A 214 -12.87 -7.45 6.21
N ALA A 215 -13.13 -8.49 7.00
CA ALA A 215 -12.54 -8.68 8.32
C ALA A 215 -11.61 -9.88 8.29
N PHE A 216 -10.35 -9.67 8.67
CA PHE A 216 -9.35 -10.73 8.70
C PHE A 216 -9.42 -11.45 10.05
N LYS A 217 -9.64 -12.77 10.03
CA LYS A 217 -9.54 -13.59 11.25
C LYS A 217 -8.08 -13.70 11.67
N ARG A 218 -7.84 -13.71 12.98
CA ARG A 218 -6.55 -14.10 13.57
C ARG A 218 -6.44 -15.62 13.61
#